data_AF-A0A329CM11-F1
#
_entry.id   AF-A0A329CM11-F1
#
_cell.length_a   1.000
_cell.length_b   1.000
_cell.length_c   1.000
_cell.angle_alpha   90.00
_cell.angle_beta   90.00
_cell.angle_gamma   90.00
#
_symmetry.space_group_name_H-M   'P 1'
#
loop_
_entity.id
_entity.type
_entity.pdbx_description
1 polymer ?
#
loop_
_entity_poly.entity_id
_entity_poly.type
_entity_poly.pdbx_seq_one_letter_code
_entity_poly.pdbx_strand_id
1 'polypeptide(L)'
;MTTKPESELNFKKSSEPIPTVEIDTDSISDLERMRTIRRTLASLASKEPSMRATIYVHATVSFNFHEMTNSDFIGVAGPLSILQALQSELSRLPGARSRLSDYISTRESVMAYHLEHGNLWVPEDALTWSSVESRSEDGGRSPQSLECDDTGTEKAVIEEIEDELPEEDEVNLKGFRIESAARYRAARADASIGSIKRQIESVFGLPEGSVALCGPDGKALRSDARIATLRRRWD
;
A
#
# COMPACT_ATOMS: atom_id res chain seq x y z
N MET A 1 -6.32 7.73 -15.74
CA MET A 1 -5.11 7.68 -14.87
C MET A 1 -3.97 8.39 -15.57
N THR A 2 -3.43 9.44 -14.96
CA THR A 2 -2.24 10.16 -15.46
C THR A 2 -1.01 9.59 -14.78
N THR A 3 0.04 9.31 -15.55
CA THR A 3 1.33 8.85 -15.03
C THR A 3 2.38 9.93 -15.18
N LYS A 4 3.33 10.00 -14.24
CA LYS A 4 4.44 10.94 -14.24
C LYS A 4 5.72 10.30 -13.70
N PRO A 5 6.90 10.67 -14.23
CA PRO A 5 8.16 10.27 -13.62
C PRO A 5 8.37 10.96 -12.26
N GLU A 6 9.13 10.34 -11.36
CA GLU A 6 9.49 10.87 -10.05
C GLU A 6 10.10 12.29 -10.16
N SER A 7 10.89 12.55 -11.20
CA SER A 7 11.53 13.86 -11.41
C SER A 7 10.56 15.01 -11.69
N GLU A 8 9.31 14.72 -12.06
CA GLU A 8 8.27 15.72 -12.31
C GLU A 8 7.40 16.03 -11.08
N LEU A 9 7.61 15.31 -9.97
CA LEU A 9 6.89 15.50 -8.72
C LEU A 9 7.79 16.13 -7.66
N ASN A 10 7.24 17.05 -6.88
CA ASN A 10 7.97 17.84 -5.89
C ASN A 10 7.86 17.22 -4.50
N PHE A 11 8.49 16.06 -4.31
CA PHE A 11 8.44 15.35 -3.02
C PHE A 11 9.00 16.18 -1.86
N LYS A 12 8.26 16.20 -0.76
CA LYS A 12 8.72 16.78 0.50
C LYS A 12 9.51 15.75 1.29
N LYS A 13 10.69 16.16 1.74
CA LYS A 13 11.54 15.40 2.66
C LYS A 13 11.68 16.19 3.96
N SER A 14 11.91 15.49 5.06
CA SER A 14 12.25 16.10 6.34
C SER A 14 13.67 15.71 6.73
N SER A 15 14.46 16.66 7.22
CA SER A 15 15.75 16.35 7.86
C SER A 15 15.58 15.85 9.29
N GLU A 16 14.46 16.19 9.93
CA GLU A 16 14.11 15.79 11.28
C GLU A 16 13.14 14.59 11.26
N PRO A 17 13.16 13.73 12.29
CA PRO A 17 12.15 12.70 12.46
C PRO A 17 10.75 13.30 12.45
N ILE A 18 9.79 12.64 11.79
CA ILE A 18 8.42 13.11 11.63
C ILE A 18 7.46 12.27 12.48
N PRO A 19 6.41 12.87 13.07
CA PRO A 19 5.44 12.15 13.88
C PRO A 19 4.62 11.19 13.01
N THR A 20 4.11 10.12 13.62
CA THR A 20 3.42 9.06 12.89
C THR A 20 2.06 8.68 13.49
N VAL A 21 1.24 8.10 12.62
CA VAL A 21 0.15 7.20 13.02
C VAL A 21 0.69 5.79 12.86
N GLU A 22 0.65 5.01 13.94
CA GLU A 22 0.94 3.59 13.91
C GLU A 22 -0.38 2.83 13.80
N ILE A 23 -0.40 1.84 12.92
CA ILE A 23 -1.49 0.87 12.80
C ILE A 23 -0.93 -0.53 12.85
N ASP A 24 -1.53 -1.36 13.69
CA ASP A 24 -1.28 -2.79 13.72
C ASP A 24 -1.86 -3.43 12.46
N THR A 25 -0.97 -3.92 11.61
CA THR A 25 -1.37 -4.55 10.34
C THR A 25 -1.95 -5.94 10.52
N ASP A 26 -1.76 -6.58 11.69
CA ASP A 26 -2.36 -7.86 12.00
C ASP A 26 -3.84 -7.70 12.44
N SER A 27 -4.26 -6.48 12.84
CA SER A 27 -5.64 -6.18 13.29
C SER A 27 -6.62 -5.84 12.17
N ILE A 28 -6.15 -5.62 10.94
CA ILE A 28 -6.97 -5.17 9.82
C ILE A 28 -6.47 -5.74 8.49
N SER A 29 -7.38 -5.98 7.54
CA SER A 29 -6.99 -6.37 6.19
C SER A 29 -6.18 -5.26 5.48
N ASP A 30 -5.18 -5.68 4.69
CA ASP A 30 -4.40 -4.77 3.85
C ASP A 30 -5.29 -3.94 2.92
N LEU A 31 -6.33 -4.56 2.36
CA LEU A 31 -7.24 -3.90 1.42
C LEU A 31 -8.02 -2.75 2.08
N GLU A 32 -8.58 -2.97 3.28
CA GLU A 32 -9.32 -1.94 4.01
C GLU A 32 -8.39 -0.82 4.49
N ARG A 33 -7.18 -1.17 4.97
CA ARG A 33 -6.15 -0.21 5.35
C ARG A 33 -5.78 0.69 4.16
N MET A 34 -5.41 0.09 3.03
CA MET A 34 -5.01 0.82 1.83
C MET A 34 -6.13 1.67 1.25
N ARG A 35 -7.36 1.15 1.19
CA ARG A 35 -8.53 1.91 0.72
C ARG A 35 -8.80 3.12 1.61
N THR A 36 -8.75 2.95 2.93
CA THR A 36 -9.01 4.04 3.88
C THR A 36 -7.96 5.14 3.77
N ILE A 37 -6.68 4.77 3.71
CA ILE A 37 -5.59 5.74 3.51
C ILE A 37 -5.77 6.48 2.18
N ARG A 38 -5.95 5.76 1.07
CA ARG A 38 -6.10 6.36 -0.26
C ARG A 38 -7.31 7.28 -0.34
N ARG A 39 -8.47 6.87 0.17
CA ARG A 39 -9.69 7.68 0.20
C ARG A 39 -9.48 8.97 0.98
N THR A 40 -8.88 8.86 2.17
CA THR A 40 -8.60 10.01 3.04
C THR A 40 -7.68 11.00 2.36
N LEU A 41 -6.55 10.53 1.82
CA LEU A 41 -5.56 11.38 1.15
C LEU A 41 -6.10 11.98 -0.15
N ALA A 42 -6.84 11.23 -0.96
CA ALA A 42 -7.46 11.74 -2.18
C ALA A 42 -8.51 12.81 -1.88
N SER A 43 -9.32 12.63 -0.83
CA SER A 43 -10.27 13.66 -0.39
C SER A 43 -9.57 14.93 0.11
N LEU A 44 -8.43 14.81 0.77
CA LEU A 44 -7.67 15.98 1.24
C LEU A 44 -7.03 16.72 0.07
N ALA A 45 -6.43 15.98 -0.87
CA ALA A 45 -5.84 16.56 -2.07
C ALA A 45 -6.87 17.34 -2.87
N SER A 46 -8.06 16.77 -3.12
CA SER A 46 -9.09 17.42 -3.92
C SER A 46 -9.66 18.68 -3.26
N LYS A 47 -9.78 18.69 -1.92
CA LYS A 47 -10.27 19.85 -1.15
C LYS A 47 -9.27 21.01 -1.12
N GLU A 48 -7.97 20.71 -1.12
CA GLU A 48 -6.91 21.71 -1.07
C GLU A 48 -5.89 21.49 -2.19
N PRO A 49 -6.16 21.96 -3.43
CA PRO A 49 -5.28 21.71 -4.58
C PRO A 49 -3.86 22.29 -4.44
N SER A 50 -3.68 23.32 -3.61
CA SER A 50 -2.37 23.90 -3.28
C SER A 50 -1.60 23.09 -2.23
N MET A 51 -2.23 22.12 -1.57
CA MET A 51 -1.58 21.28 -0.58
C MET A 51 -0.51 20.42 -1.25
N ARG A 52 0.65 20.37 -0.58
CA ARG A 52 1.76 19.49 -0.97
C ARG A 52 2.27 18.73 0.25
N ALA A 53 2.29 17.40 0.15
CA ALA A 53 2.77 16.52 1.21
C ALA A 53 3.29 15.20 0.64
N THR A 54 4.27 14.60 1.31
CA THR A 54 4.73 13.23 1.02
C THR A 54 4.50 12.37 2.24
N ILE A 55 3.86 11.22 2.04
CA ILE A 55 3.56 10.26 3.09
C ILE A 55 4.61 9.16 3.03
N TYR A 56 5.23 8.93 4.18
CA TYR A 56 6.22 7.90 4.40
C TYR A 56 5.61 6.77 5.20
N VAL A 57 5.95 5.53 4.85
CA VAL A 57 5.57 4.33 5.61
C VAL A 57 6.83 3.59 6.02
N HIS A 58 6.93 3.28 7.31
CA HIS A 58 7.95 2.41 7.85
C HIS A 58 7.28 1.17 8.46
N ALA A 59 7.38 0.04 7.77
CA ALA A 59 6.82 -1.23 8.22
C ALA A 59 7.85 -1.96 9.11
N THR A 60 7.47 -2.32 10.32
CA THR A 60 8.34 -3.04 11.26
C THR A 60 7.53 -3.81 12.29
N VAL A 61 8.17 -4.75 12.99
CA VAL A 61 7.61 -5.36 14.19
C VAL A 61 7.55 -4.32 15.31
N SER A 62 6.45 -4.31 16.06
CA SER A 62 6.18 -3.39 17.17
C SER A 62 5.64 -4.14 18.39
N PHE A 63 5.87 -3.57 19.58
CA PHE A 63 5.27 -4.02 20.84
C PHE A 63 4.29 -2.98 21.42
N ASN A 64 3.99 -1.92 20.68
CA ASN A 64 3.23 -0.76 21.18
C ASN A 64 1.76 -1.05 21.48
N PHE A 65 1.25 -2.20 21.03
CA PHE A 65 -0.09 -2.72 21.33
C PHE A 65 -0.10 -3.73 22.50
N HIS A 66 0.96 -3.76 23.31
CA HIS A 66 1.18 -4.67 24.44
C HIS A 66 1.37 -6.14 24.05
N GLU A 67 1.58 -6.40 22.77
CA GLU A 67 1.98 -7.69 22.21
C GLU A 67 2.80 -7.46 20.94
N MET A 68 3.52 -8.48 20.50
CA MET A 68 4.32 -8.42 19.28
C MET A 68 3.42 -8.47 18.05
N THR A 69 3.44 -7.41 17.25
CA THR A 69 2.61 -7.22 16.06
C THR A 69 3.46 -6.72 14.90
N ASN A 70 2.98 -6.89 13.67
CA ASN A 70 3.48 -6.12 12.54
C ASN A 70 2.75 -4.76 12.51
N SER A 71 3.50 -3.68 12.27
CA SER A 71 2.93 -2.34 12.29
C SER A 71 3.46 -1.48 11.15
N ASP A 72 2.56 -0.67 10.60
CA ASP A 72 2.90 0.40 9.67
C ASP A 72 2.94 1.73 10.44
N PHE A 73 4.11 2.35 10.47
CA PHE A 73 4.28 3.72 10.97
C PHE A 73 4.14 4.69 9.80
N ILE A 74 3.03 5.42 9.76
CA ILE A 74 2.65 6.32 8.67
C ILE A 74 3.01 7.76 9.07
N GLY A 75 4.08 8.30 8.51
CA GLY A 75 4.55 9.66 8.74
C GLY A 75 4.19 10.62 7.60
N VAL A 76 3.98 11.90 7.94
CA VAL A 76 3.65 12.94 6.95
C VAL A 76 4.73 14.02 6.91
N ALA A 77 5.39 14.20 5.76
CA ALA A 77 6.20 15.37 5.45
C ALA A 77 5.31 16.45 4.81
N GLY A 78 4.62 17.24 5.62
CA GLY A 78 3.60 18.19 5.19
C GLY A 78 2.78 18.74 6.35
N PRO A 79 1.59 19.30 6.10
CA PRO A 79 0.69 19.77 7.14
C PRO A 79 0.30 18.66 8.12
N LEU A 80 0.33 18.96 9.43
CA LEU A 80 -0.04 18.02 10.49
C LEU A 80 -1.53 17.60 10.43
N SER A 81 -2.37 18.42 9.80
CA SER A 81 -3.79 18.11 9.57
C SER A 81 -4.01 16.81 8.80
N ILE A 82 -3.09 16.43 7.90
CA ILE A 82 -3.14 15.16 7.18
C ILE A 82 -2.95 13.99 8.14
N LEU A 83 -1.98 14.09 9.05
CA LEU A 83 -1.70 13.05 10.05
C LEU A 83 -2.92 12.86 10.97
N GLN A 84 -3.53 13.97 11.40
CA GLN A 84 -4.74 13.95 12.23
C GLN A 84 -5.93 13.32 11.49
N ALA A 85 -6.11 13.63 10.20
CA ALA A 85 -7.16 13.01 9.39
C ALA A 85 -6.95 11.50 9.23
N LEU A 86 -5.71 11.07 8.97
CA LEU A 86 -5.37 9.64 8.89
C LEU A 86 -5.65 8.93 10.22
N GLN A 87 -5.22 9.52 11.34
CA GLN A 87 -5.50 8.98 12.67
C GLN A 87 -7.01 8.84 12.93
N SER A 88 -7.79 9.86 12.59
CA SER A 88 -9.23 9.86 12.80
C SER A 88 -9.95 8.80 11.96
N GLU A 89 -9.52 8.57 10.71
CA GLU A 89 -10.17 7.59 9.84
C GLU A 89 -9.74 6.17 10.17
N LEU A 90 -8.46 5.93 10.47
CA LEU A 90 -7.95 4.61 10.83
C LEU A 90 -8.50 4.12 12.18
N SER A 91 -8.67 5.01 13.16
CA SER A 91 -9.25 4.66 14.47
C SER A 91 -10.74 4.34 14.43
N ARG A 92 -11.44 4.70 13.34
CA ARG A 92 -12.86 4.37 13.13
C ARG A 92 -13.07 3.02 12.43
N LEU A 93 -12.01 2.40 11.92
CA LEU A 93 -12.13 1.11 11.24
C LEU A 93 -12.46 0.02 12.27
N PRO A 94 -13.52 -0.78 12.06
CA PRO A 94 -13.88 -1.87 12.96
C PRO A 94 -12.71 -2.84 13.14
N GLY A 95 -12.35 -3.14 14.40
CA GLY A 95 -11.27 -4.06 14.74
C GLY A 95 -9.85 -3.49 14.62
N ALA A 96 -9.66 -2.35 13.94
CA ALA A 96 -8.35 -1.78 13.72
C ALA A 96 -7.76 -1.19 15.01
N ARG A 97 -6.52 -1.55 15.33
CA ARG A 97 -5.75 -0.93 16.40
C ARG A 97 -4.83 0.11 15.81
N SER A 98 -5.10 1.39 16.10
CA SER A 98 -4.26 2.51 15.66
C SER A 98 -4.06 3.54 16.76
N ARG A 99 -2.92 4.23 16.70
CA ARG A 99 -2.52 5.25 17.69
C ARG A 99 -1.60 6.30 17.07
N LEU A 100 -1.49 7.45 17.71
CA LEU A 100 -0.33 8.32 17.50
C LEU A 100 0.89 7.63 18.12
N SER A 101 2.02 7.68 17.44
CA SER A 101 3.21 6.92 17.82
C SER A 101 4.50 7.70 17.59
N ASP A 102 5.60 6.99 17.76
CA ASP A 102 6.97 7.51 17.70
C ASP A 102 7.29 8.14 16.35
N TYR A 103 8.38 8.88 16.33
CA TYR A 103 8.84 9.59 15.15
C TYR A 103 9.66 8.66 14.26
N ILE A 104 9.47 8.77 12.94
CA ILE A 104 10.25 8.02 11.96
C ILE A 104 11.17 8.92 11.16
N SER A 105 12.29 8.36 10.70
CA SER A 105 13.19 9.02 9.76
C SER A 105 12.70 8.82 8.32
N THR A 106 12.57 9.92 7.55
CA THR A 106 12.19 9.82 6.13
C THR A 106 13.26 9.15 5.26
N ARG A 107 14.49 8.96 5.76
CA ARG A 107 15.59 8.29 5.04
C ARG A 107 15.47 6.77 5.04
N GLU A 108 14.80 6.23 6.05
CA GLU A 108 14.66 4.79 6.30
C GLU A 108 13.23 4.30 6.04
N SER A 109 12.39 5.18 5.48
CA SER A 109 10.98 4.95 5.22
C SER A 109 10.69 4.96 3.72
N VAL A 110 9.67 4.23 3.30
CA VAL A 110 9.21 4.17 1.92
C VAL A 110 8.31 5.37 1.62
N MET A 111 8.52 6.04 0.49
CA MET A 111 7.55 7.04 -0.02
C MET A 111 6.35 6.29 -0.60
N ALA A 112 5.26 6.24 0.14
CA ALA A 112 4.08 5.45 -0.23
C ALA A 112 3.03 6.28 -0.99
N TYR A 113 2.92 7.57 -0.68
CA TYR A 113 1.94 8.48 -1.29
C TYR A 113 2.49 9.90 -1.42
N HIS A 114 2.00 10.64 -2.40
CA HIS A 114 2.33 12.06 -2.56
C HIS A 114 1.08 12.86 -2.97
N LEU A 115 0.87 14.01 -2.33
CA LEU A 115 -0.20 14.95 -2.66
C LEU A 115 0.43 16.14 -3.37
N GLU A 116 -0.03 16.40 -4.59
CA GLU A 116 0.39 17.57 -5.36
C GLU A 116 -0.65 17.95 -6.41
N HIS A 117 -0.91 19.25 -6.54
CA HIS A 117 -1.83 19.82 -7.55
C HIS A 117 -3.22 19.18 -7.51
N GLY A 118 -3.76 18.96 -6.31
CA GLY A 118 -5.09 18.37 -6.12
C GLY A 118 -5.18 16.86 -6.38
N ASN A 119 -4.06 16.20 -6.67
CA ASN A 119 -4.02 14.77 -6.98
C ASN A 119 -3.30 13.98 -5.89
N LEU A 120 -3.78 12.77 -5.64
CA LEU A 120 -3.06 11.74 -4.92
C LEU A 120 -2.23 10.94 -5.93
N TRP A 121 -0.93 10.88 -5.71
CA TRP A 121 0.00 10.09 -6.49
C TRP A 121 0.43 8.86 -5.69
N VAL A 122 0.45 7.70 -6.34
CA VAL A 122 0.95 6.43 -5.82
C VAL A 122 2.06 5.90 -6.71
N PRO A 123 3.07 5.21 -6.15
CA PRO A 123 4.12 4.59 -6.95
C PRO A 123 3.50 3.48 -7.80
N GLU A 124 3.76 3.51 -9.10
CA GLU A 124 3.44 2.42 -10.04
C GLU A 124 4.67 1.52 -10.21
N ASP A 125 5.85 2.12 -10.29
CA ASP A 125 7.14 1.44 -10.29
C ASP A 125 8.21 2.29 -9.58
N ALA A 126 9.49 1.93 -9.75
CA ALA A 126 10.62 2.61 -9.11
C ALA A 126 10.80 4.08 -9.51
N LEU A 127 10.33 4.47 -10.69
CA LEU A 127 10.55 5.77 -11.32
C LEU A 127 9.25 6.45 -11.74
N THR A 128 8.13 5.74 -11.74
CA THR A 128 6.84 6.22 -12.24
C THR A 128 5.78 6.24 -11.15
N TRP A 129 5.01 7.32 -11.13
CA TRP A 129 3.91 7.55 -10.21
C TRP A 129 2.61 7.75 -11.00
N SER A 130 1.52 7.14 -10.52
CA SER A 130 0.20 7.26 -11.13
C SER A 130 -0.75 8.06 -10.23
N SER A 131 -1.59 8.89 -10.85
CA SER A 131 -2.64 9.63 -10.16
C SER A 131 -3.82 8.71 -9.82
N VAL A 132 -4.24 8.68 -8.56
CA VAL A 132 -5.48 8.03 -8.14
C VAL A 132 -6.65 8.93 -8.49
N GLU A 133 -7.50 8.47 -9.40
CA GLU A 133 -8.77 9.15 -9.69
C GLU A 133 -9.67 9.08 -8.45
N SER A 134 -10.24 10.21 -8.07
CA SER A 134 -11.29 10.28 -7.06
C SER A 134 -12.56 9.70 -7.66
N ARG A 135 -12.62 8.37 -7.77
CA ARG A 135 -13.86 7.69 -8.10
C ARG A 135 -14.72 7.78 -6.84
N SER A 136 -15.66 8.71 -6.84
CA SER A 136 -16.80 8.65 -5.93
C SER A 136 -17.45 7.29 -6.16
N GLU A 137 -17.28 6.35 -5.24
CA GLU A 137 -18.10 5.13 -5.17
C GLU A 137 -19.50 5.49 -4.65
N ASP A 138 -20.11 6.54 -5.20
CA ASP A 138 -21.53 6.80 -5.14
C ASP A 138 -22.09 6.53 -6.54
N GLY A 139 -21.95 5.27 -6.96
CA GLY A 139 -22.69 4.71 -8.07
C GLY A 139 -24.13 4.49 -7.61
N GLY A 140 -24.85 5.60 -7.42
CA GLY A 140 -26.28 5.60 -7.20
C GLY A 140 -26.96 4.73 -8.25
N ARG A 141 -27.49 3.58 -7.82
CA ARG A 141 -28.57 2.92 -8.54
C ARG A 141 -29.74 3.90 -8.47
N SER A 142 -29.89 4.71 -9.52
CA SER A 142 -31.14 5.41 -9.78
C SER A 142 -32.25 4.35 -9.83
N PRO A 143 -33.26 4.41 -8.97
CA PRO A 143 -34.44 3.58 -9.12
C PRO A 143 -35.12 4.03 -10.40
N GLN A 144 -35.15 3.16 -11.42
CA GLN A 144 -36.04 3.37 -12.54
C GLN A 144 -37.47 3.33 -12.00
N SER A 145 -38.14 4.47 -12.19
CA SER A 145 -39.55 4.71 -12.03
C SER A 145 -40.42 3.58 -12.58
N LEU A 146 -41.27 3.02 -11.74
CA LEU A 146 -42.57 2.48 -12.13
C LEU A 146 -43.59 2.97 -11.11
N GLU A 147 -44.36 3.99 -11.50
CA GLU A 147 -45.61 4.36 -10.84
C GLU A 147 -46.73 3.43 -11.35
N CYS A 148 -47.39 2.74 -10.42
CA CYS A 148 -48.84 2.47 -10.35
C CYS A 148 -49.09 1.41 -9.28
N ASP A 149 -50.21 1.30 -8.57
CA ASP A 149 -51.22 2.19 -8.02
C ASP A 149 -51.90 1.34 -6.92
N ASP A 150 -52.33 2.01 -5.84
CA ASP A 150 -53.38 1.66 -4.87
C ASP A 150 -53.51 0.24 -4.26
N THR A 151 -53.23 0.12 -2.95
CA THR A 151 -54.21 -0.10 -1.85
C THR A 151 -53.51 -0.66 -0.60
N GLY A 152 -53.78 -0.05 0.56
CA GLY A 152 -53.12 -0.38 1.83
C GLY A 152 -53.62 -1.66 2.51
N THR A 153 -52.84 -2.17 3.47
CA THR A 153 -53.26 -2.68 4.80
C THR A 153 -52.05 -3.29 5.52
N GLU A 154 -52.00 -3.06 6.83
CA GLU A 154 -51.03 -3.50 7.83
C GLU A 154 -50.79 -5.03 7.87
N LYS A 155 -49.53 -5.48 8.05
CA LYS A 155 -49.07 -6.31 9.19
C LYS A 155 -47.68 -6.90 8.95
N ALA A 156 -46.91 -6.92 10.04
CA ALA A 156 -45.66 -7.64 10.19
C ALA A 156 -45.83 -9.15 10.00
N VAL A 157 -44.92 -9.75 9.22
CA VAL A 157 -44.55 -11.17 9.29
C VAL A 157 -43.04 -11.25 9.06
N ILE A 158 -42.33 -11.79 10.04
CA ILE A 158 -40.93 -12.20 9.97
C ILE A 158 -40.95 -13.59 9.32
N GLU A 159 -40.32 -13.76 8.17
CA GLU A 159 -40.01 -15.08 7.61
C GLU A 159 -38.49 -15.23 7.50
N GLU A 160 -37.98 -16.20 8.25
CA GLU A 160 -36.64 -16.75 8.16
C GLU A 160 -36.46 -17.39 6.77
N ILE A 161 -35.45 -16.95 6.03
CA ILE A 161 -34.99 -17.64 4.83
C ILE A 161 -33.56 -18.11 5.12
N GLU A 162 -33.45 -19.38 5.48
CA GLU A 162 -32.24 -20.18 5.29
C GLU A 162 -32.14 -20.48 3.79
N ASP A 163 -31.13 -19.92 3.11
CA ASP A 163 -30.71 -20.37 1.78
C ASP A 163 -29.18 -20.36 1.70
N GLU A 164 -28.63 -21.55 1.94
CA GLU A 164 -27.57 -22.21 1.18
C GLU A 164 -26.38 -21.37 0.70
N LEU A 165 -25.28 -21.46 1.45
CA LEU A 165 -23.95 -21.03 1.01
C LEU A 165 -23.49 -21.90 -0.18
N PRO A 166 -23.22 -21.33 -1.37
CA PRO A 166 -22.61 -22.10 -2.43
C PRO A 166 -21.18 -22.50 -2.05
N GLU A 167 -20.89 -23.76 -2.35
CA GLU A 167 -19.70 -24.51 -2.02
C GLU A 167 -18.39 -23.87 -2.52
N GLU A 168 -17.34 -24.22 -1.80
CA GLU A 168 -15.95 -23.80 -1.91
C GLU A 168 -15.38 -24.02 -3.32
N ASP A 169 -15.35 -22.98 -4.14
CA ASP A 169 -14.28 -22.89 -5.15
C ASP A 169 -12.98 -22.55 -4.41
N GLU A 170 -12.15 -23.58 -4.21
CA GLU A 170 -10.75 -23.48 -3.79
C GLU A 170 -9.99 -22.48 -4.68
N VAL A 171 -10.09 -21.19 -4.35
CA VAL A 171 -9.19 -20.16 -4.86
C VAL A 171 -7.83 -20.43 -4.24
N ASN A 172 -6.96 -21.06 -5.03
CA ASN A 172 -5.57 -21.33 -4.76
C ASN A 172 -4.85 -20.04 -4.27
N LEU A 173 -4.84 -19.83 -2.96
CA LEU A 173 -4.16 -18.74 -2.24
C LEU A 173 -2.64 -18.95 -2.22
N LYS A 174 -2.03 -19.23 -3.38
CA LYS A 174 -0.58 -19.16 -3.55
C LYS A 174 -0.14 -17.71 -3.63
N GLY A 175 0.08 -17.14 -2.44
CA GLY A 175 1.01 -16.05 -2.16
C GLY A 175 0.91 -14.84 -3.09
N PHE A 176 0.10 -13.86 -2.69
CA PHE A 176 0.32 -12.48 -3.10
C PHE A 176 1.73 -12.07 -2.63
N ARG A 177 2.71 -12.15 -3.54
CA ARG A 177 4.02 -11.53 -3.35
C ARG A 177 3.80 -10.03 -3.36
N ILE A 178 4.43 -9.33 -2.43
CA ILE A 178 4.60 -7.88 -2.53
C ILE A 178 5.36 -7.63 -3.85
N GLU A 179 4.67 -7.22 -4.90
CA GLU A 179 5.25 -7.07 -6.24
C GLU A 179 6.18 -5.84 -6.35
N SER A 180 6.11 -4.92 -5.38
CA SER A 180 7.01 -3.77 -5.30
C SER A 180 8.25 -4.11 -4.45
N ALA A 181 9.41 -4.17 -5.08
CA ALA A 181 10.68 -4.38 -4.39
C ALA A 181 10.96 -3.24 -3.39
N ALA A 182 11.30 -3.57 -2.14
CA ALA A 182 11.59 -2.57 -1.11
C ALA A 182 12.81 -1.67 -1.42
N ARG A 183 13.73 -2.12 -2.29
CA ARG A 183 14.92 -1.38 -2.72
C ARG A 183 15.29 -1.73 -4.16
N TYR A 184 15.62 -0.71 -4.95
CA TYR A 184 16.13 -0.88 -6.30
C TYR A 184 17.64 -0.62 -6.32
N ARG A 185 18.41 -1.50 -6.98
CA ARG A 185 19.83 -1.29 -7.26
C ARG A 185 20.14 -1.64 -8.70
N ALA A 186 20.76 -0.70 -9.40
CA ALA A 186 21.29 -0.95 -10.73
C ALA A 186 22.52 -1.89 -10.64
N ALA A 187 22.39 -3.10 -11.17
CA ALA A 187 23.52 -4.01 -11.33
C ALA A 187 24.15 -3.83 -12.72
N ARG A 188 25.50 -3.84 -12.77
CA ARG A 188 26.24 -3.86 -14.03
C ARG A 188 26.01 -5.18 -14.77
N ALA A 189 25.97 -5.14 -16.10
CA ALA A 189 25.64 -6.30 -16.93
C ALA A 189 26.68 -7.44 -16.81
N ASP A 190 27.93 -7.11 -16.54
CA ASP A 190 29.07 -8.01 -16.36
C ASP A 190 29.21 -8.56 -14.93
N ALA A 191 28.46 -8.03 -13.96
CA ALA A 191 28.46 -8.52 -12.59
C ALA A 191 27.96 -9.97 -12.54
N SER A 192 28.58 -10.79 -11.68
CA SER A 192 28.13 -12.15 -11.43
C SER A 192 26.94 -12.16 -10.45
N ILE A 193 26.05 -13.13 -10.65
CA ILE A 193 24.89 -13.36 -9.78
C ILE A 193 25.32 -13.60 -8.33
N GLY A 194 26.42 -14.33 -8.11
CA GLY A 194 26.98 -14.56 -6.78
C GLY A 194 27.45 -13.28 -6.10
N SER A 195 28.01 -12.32 -6.86
CA SER A 195 28.37 -11.01 -6.31
C SER A 195 27.14 -10.22 -5.87
N ILE A 196 26.06 -10.27 -6.67
CA ILE A 196 24.81 -9.59 -6.34
C ILE A 196 24.12 -10.25 -5.13
N LYS A 197 24.08 -11.59 -5.06
CA LYS A 197 23.53 -12.33 -3.91
C LYS A 197 24.20 -11.93 -2.59
N ARG A 198 25.54 -11.97 -2.53
CA ARG A 198 26.30 -11.54 -1.34
C ARG A 198 26.04 -10.10 -0.96
N GLN A 199 25.88 -9.23 -1.96
CA GLN A 199 25.58 -7.82 -1.71
C GLN A 199 24.17 -7.64 -1.14
N ILE A 200 23.18 -8.40 -1.61
CA ILE A 200 21.83 -8.41 -1.01
C ILE A 200 21.91 -8.95 0.41
N GLU A 201 22.58 -10.08 0.64
CA GLU A 201 22.76 -10.67 1.97
C GLU A 201 23.37 -9.67 2.95
N SER A 202 24.45 -9.00 2.56
CA SER A 202 25.10 -7.97 3.38
C SER A 202 24.20 -6.76 3.66
N VAL A 203 23.41 -6.31 2.68
CA VAL A 203 22.54 -5.13 2.82
C VAL A 203 21.33 -5.40 3.72
N PHE A 204 20.85 -6.64 3.73
CA PHE A 204 19.67 -7.05 4.50
C PHE A 204 20.04 -7.86 5.76
N GLY A 205 21.32 -8.08 6.04
CA GLY A 205 21.78 -8.87 7.20
C GLY A 205 21.39 -10.35 7.14
N LEU A 206 21.25 -10.91 5.93
CA LEU A 206 20.83 -12.30 5.74
C LEU A 206 22.03 -13.26 5.84
N PRO A 207 21.82 -14.51 6.29
CA PRO A 207 22.87 -15.53 6.28
C PRO A 207 23.38 -15.81 4.86
N GLU A 208 24.66 -16.14 4.74
CA GLU A 208 25.28 -16.47 3.46
C GLU A 208 24.55 -17.63 2.75
N GLY A 209 24.23 -17.44 1.46
CA GLY A 209 23.54 -18.42 0.64
C GLY A 209 22.00 -18.37 0.73
N SER A 210 21.44 -17.48 1.55
CA SER A 210 19.98 -17.37 1.73
C SER A 210 19.26 -16.70 0.54
N VAL A 211 20.00 -16.07 -0.38
CA VAL A 211 19.42 -15.34 -1.52
C VAL A 211 19.51 -16.13 -2.82
N ALA A 212 18.37 -16.26 -3.51
CA ALA A 212 18.27 -16.82 -4.86
C ALA A 212 17.78 -15.77 -5.87
N LEU A 213 18.45 -15.69 -7.03
CA LEU A 213 17.95 -14.94 -8.18
C LEU A 213 17.42 -15.95 -9.19
N CYS A 214 16.12 -15.87 -9.48
CA CYS A 214 15.43 -16.81 -10.35
C CYS A 214 15.14 -16.21 -11.74
N GLY A 215 15.13 -17.07 -12.75
CA GLY A 215 14.63 -16.74 -14.08
C GLY A 215 13.09 -16.73 -14.12
N PRO A 216 12.49 -16.46 -15.30
CA PRO A 216 11.03 -16.52 -15.49
C PRO A 216 10.46 -17.93 -15.25
N ASP A 217 11.31 -18.96 -15.39
CA ASP A 217 10.99 -20.37 -15.13
C ASP A 217 10.97 -20.72 -13.63
N GLY A 218 11.22 -19.74 -12.75
CA GLY A 218 11.29 -19.93 -11.30
C GLY A 218 12.56 -20.66 -10.83
N LYS A 219 13.46 -21.05 -11.74
CA LYS A 219 14.69 -21.75 -11.38
C LYS A 219 15.79 -20.79 -10.99
N ALA A 220 16.49 -21.11 -9.90
CA ALA A 220 17.63 -20.34 -9.44
C ALA A 220 18.79 -20.42 -10.45
N LEU A 221 19.40 -19.26 -10.75
CA LEU A 221 20.58 -19.23 -11.61
C LEU A 221 21.86 -19.54 -10.82
N ARG A 222 22.82 -20.15 -11.53
CA ARG A 222 24.18 -20.42 -11.03
C ARG A 222 24.90 -19.14 -10.63
N SER A 223 25.74 -19.21 -9.59
CA SER A 223 26.42 -18.05 -8.98
C SER A 223 27.41 -17.34 -9.91
N ASP A 224 27.98 -18.04 -10.88
CA ASP A 224 28.93 -17.52 -11.86
C ASP A 224 28.26 -16.99 -13.15
N ALA A 225 26.94 -17.16 -13.30
CA ALA A 225 26.22 -16.51 -14.40
C ALA A 225 26.22 -14.99 -14.21
N ARG A 226 26.16 -14.26 -15.33
CA ARG A 226 26.16 -12.79 -15.34
C ARG A 226 24.76 -12.22 -15.28
N ILE A 227 24.61 -11.00 -14.77
CA ILE A 227 23.34 -10.26 -14.77
C ILE A 227 22.80 -10.05 -16.19
N ALA A 228 23.68 -9.88 -17.19
CA ALA A 228 23.27 -9.88 -18.61
C ALA A 228 22.53 -11.15 -19.03
N THR A 229 22.93 -12.31 -18.48
CA THR A 229 22.27 -13.60 -18.78
C THR A 229 20.92 -13.70 -18.12
N LEU A 230 20.79 -13.16 -16.90
CA LEU A 230 19.51 -13.08 -16.20
C LEU A 230 18.53 -12.18 -16.99
N ARG A 231 18.95 -10.96 -17.36
CA ARG A 231 18.11 -10.01 -18.11
C ARG A 231 17.58 -10.57 -19.43
N ARG A 232 18.45 -11.19 -20.23
CA ARG A 232 18.05 -11.82 -21.51
C ARG A 232 16.97 -12.89 -21.35
N ARG A 233 16.82 -13.50 -20.17
CA ARG A 233 15.75 -14.48 -19.94
C ARG A 233 14.40 -13.82 -19.65
N TRP A 234 14.40 -12.54 -19.25
CA TRP A 234 13.20 -11.78 -18.91
C TRP A 234 12.76 -10.81 -20.03
N ASP A 235 13.66 -10.50 -20.96
CA ASP A 235 13.33 -9.85 -22.25
C ASP A 235 12.59 -10.83 -23.19
#